data_AF-A0A081U8A9-F1
#
_entry.id   AF-A0A081U8A9-F1
#
_cell.length_a   1.000
_cell.length_b   1.000
_cell.length_c   1.000
_cell.angle_alpha   90.00
_cell.angle_beta   90.00
_cell.angle_gamma   90.00
#
_symmetry.space_group_name_H-M   'P 1'
#
loop_
_entity.id
_entity.type
_entity.pdbx_description
1 polymer ?
#
loop_
_entity_poly.entity_id
_entity_poly.type
_entity_poly.pdbx_seq_one_letter_code
_entity_poly.pdbx_strand_id
1 'polypeptide(L)'
;MRNRYKRNSYYPKVAEAIGKNYLKLRSLCCVEFDTFHGSLSREDIFQDTVLYVIQDVEASLLESEEDIIKHFCYRYKMIAFQIIQDSKQLREIPYADYLQTQKEGTEEQ
;
A
#
# COMPACT_ATOMS: atom_id res chain seq x y z
N MET A 1 1.63 -1.45 9.73
CA MET A 1 1.09 -0.85 8.49
C MET A 1 1.50 0.61 8.46
N ARG A 2 2.23 1.06 7.43
CA ARG A 2 2.71 2.46 7.34
C ARG A 2 1.50 3.40 7.30
N ASN A 3 1.56 4.51 8.04
CA ASN A 3 0.50 5.51 8.01
C ASN A 3 0.65 6.34 6.72
N ARG A 4 -0.14 5.98 5.70
CA ARG A 4 -0.03 6.53 4.34
C ARG A 4 -0.95 7.73 4.10
N TYR A 5 -1.93 7.96 4.98
CA TYR A 5 -2.95 8.99 4.80
C TYR A 5 -2.70 10.17 5.73
N LYS A 6 -2.86 11.38 5.20
CA LYS A 6 -2.84 12.60 5.99
C LYS A 6 -4.29 12.93 6.37
N ARG A 7 -4.52 13.50 7.56
CA ARG A 7 -5.84 14.04 7.96
C ARG A 7 -6.25 15.31 7.16
N ASN A 8 -5.56 15.61 6.08
CA ASN A 8 -5.75 16.83 5.30
C ASN A 8 -6.92 16.70 4.31
N SER A 9 -7.34 17.85 3.78
CA SER A 9 -8.22 17.94 2.62
C SER A 9 -7.63 17.19 1.41
N TYR A 10 -8.50 16.63 0.58
CA TYR A 10 -8.14 16.02 -0.71
C TYR A 10 -8.17 17.06 -1.84
N TYR A 11 -7.59 16.72 -2.99
CA TYR A 11 -7.59 17.53 -4.22
C TYR A 11 -8.75 17.11 -5.14
N PRO A 12 -9.80 17.95 -5.32
CA PRO A 12 -11.00 17.55 -6.07
C PRO A 12 -10.72 17.18 -7.53
N LYS A 13 -9.82 17.92 -8.20
CA LYS A 13 -9.38 17.63 -9.58
C LYS A 13 -8.84 16.20 -9.71
N VAL A 14 -8.01 15.78 -8.76
CA VAL A 14 -7.37 14.45 -8.77
C VAL A 14 -8.42 13.37 -8.48
N ALA A 15 -9.30 13.61 -7.49
CA ALA A 15 -10.39 12.70 -7.18
C ALA A 15 -11.36 12.51 -8.36
N GLU A 16 -11.69 13.60 -9.06
CA GLU A 16 -12.52 13.55 -10.26
C GLU A 16 -11.86 12.77 -11.40
N ALA A 17 -10.57 13.02 -11.66
CA ALA A 17 -9.81 12.29 -12.67
C ALA A 17 -9.76 10.78 -12.38
N ILE A 18 -9.53 10.38 -11.12
CA ILE A 18 -9.56 8.99 -10.68
C ILE A 18 -10.97 8.41 -10.84
N GLY A 19 -12.01 9.13 -10.41
CA GLY A 19 -13.40 8.69 -10.51
C GLY A 19 -13.83 8.43 -11.96
N LYS A 20 -13.51 9.34 -12.88
CA LYS A 20 -13.79 9.18 -14.32
C LYS A 20 -13.08 7.95 -14.92
N ASN A 21 -11.90 7.61 -14.40
CA ASN A 21 -11.08 6.52 -14.91
C ASN A 21 -11.11 5.27 -14.04
N TYR A 22 -12.05 5.16 -13.11
CA TYR A 22 -12.02 4.11 -12.09
C TYR A 22 -11.91 2.71 -12.69
N LEU A 23 -12.75 2.38 -13.68
CA LEU A 23 -12.73 1.08 -14.35
C LEU A 23 -11.43 0.83 -15.13
N LYS A 24 -10.91 1.86 -15.81
CA LYS A 24 -9.61 1.80 -16.52
C LYS A 24 -8.48 1.54 -15.52
N LEU A 25 -8.40 2.31 -14.44
CA LEU A 25 -7.40 2.14 -13.39
C LEU A 25 -7.48 0.76 -12.74
N ARG A 26 -8.70 0.28 -12.46
CA ARG A 26 -8.93 -1.06 -11.91
C ARG A 26 -8.44 -2.14 -12.88
N SER A 27 -8.74 -2.03 -14.18
CA SER A 27 -8.22 -2.97 -15.18
C SER A 27 -6.69 -2.94 -15.30
N LEU A 28 -6.06 -1.78 -15.15
CA LEU A 28 -4.61 -1.64 -15.25
C LEU A 28 -3.87 -2.17 -14.01
N CYS A 29 -4.46 -2.06 -12.82
CA CYS A 29 -3.81 -2.38 -11.55
C CYS A 29 -4.19 -3.77 -11.01
N CYS A 30 -5.42 -4.22 -11.28
CA CYS A 30 -6.03 -5.40 -10.66
C CYS A 30 -6.30 -6.55 -11.66
N VAL A 31 -5.37 -6.82 -12.58
CA VAL A 31 -5.50 -7.94 -13.55
C VAL A 31 -5.57 -9.30 -12.84
N GLU A 32 -6.43 -10.18 -13.37
CA GLU A 32 -7.05 -11.42 -12.85
C GLU A 32 -6.12 -12.56 -12.35
N PHE A 33 -5.22 -12.29 -11.41
CA PHE A 33 -4.57 -13.37 -10.66
C PHE A 33 -4.69 -13.12 -9.16
N ASP A 34 -5.24 -14.11 -8.44
CA ASP A 34 -5.44 -14.22 -6.98
C ASP A 34 -4.11 -14.23 -6.20
N THR A 35 -3.30 -13.20 -6.42
CA THR A 35 -2.03 -13.00 -5.77
C THR A 35 -2.22 -11.98 -4.67
N PHE A 36 -2.30 -12.47 -3.44
CA PHE A 36 -2.22 -11.66 -2.23
C PHE A 36 -0.82 -11.08 -2.09
N HIS A 37 -0.73 -9.81 -1.70
CA HIS A 37 0.53 -9.17 -1.35
C HIS A 37 0.60 -9.09 0.18
N GLY A 38 1.11 -10.16 0.82
CA GLY A 38 0.96 -10.33 2.26
C GLY A 38 -0.46 -10.78 2.60
N SER A 39 -1.14 -10.05 3.49
CA SER A 39 -2.56 -10.30 3.86
C SER A 39 -3.57 -9.42 3.11
N LEU A 40 -3.10 -8.50 2.26
CA LEU A 40 -3.95 -7.54 1.55
C LEU A 40 -4.25 -8.02 0.13
N SER A 41 -5.51 -7.88 -0.27
CA SER A 41 -5.95 -8.12 -1.64
C SER A 41 -5.50 -6.97 -2.55
N ARG A 42 -5.51 -7.20 -3.87
CA ARG A 42 -5.26 -6.14 -4.85
C ARG A 42 -6.29 -5.01 -4.74
N GLU A 43 -7.54 -5.35 -4.39
CA GLU A 43 -8.60 -4.35 -4.21
C GLU A 43 -8.31 -3.48 -2.98
N ASP A 44 -7.80 -4.06 -1.88
CA ASP A 44 -7.38 -3.27 -0.70
C ASP A 44 -6.26 -2.28 -1.08
N ILE A 45 -5.25 -2.76 -1.81
CA ILE A 45 -4.13 -1.92 -2.27
C ILE A 45 -4.60 -0.85 -3.24
N PHE A 46 -5.59 -1.17 -4.07
CA PHE A 46 -6.18 -0.23 -5.02
C PHE A 46 -6.91 0.90 -4.29
N GLN A 47 -7.79 0.56 -3.33
CA GLN A 47 -8.48 1.56 -2.51
C GLN A 47 -7.50 2.39 -1.68
N ASP A 48 -6.47 1.74 -1.12
CA ASP A 48 -5.39 2.42 -0.42
C ASP A 48 -4.66 3.43 -1.33
N THR A 49 -4.44 3.04 -2.59
CA THR A 49 -3.83 3.93 -3.59
C THR A 49 -4.74 5.09 -3.94
N VAL A 50 -6.06 4.88 -4.07
CA VAL A 50 -7.03 5.96 -4.28
C VAL A 50 -6.93 6.99 -3.16
N LEU A 51 -7.02 6.55 -1.90
CA LEU A 51 -6.94 7.43 -0.73
C LEU A 51 -5.60 8.16 -0.65
N TYR A 52 -4.51 7.51 -1.06
CA TYR A 52 -3.20 8.12 -1.10
C TYR A 52 -3.11 9.23 -2.16
N VAL A 53 -3.50 8.91 -3.40
CA VAL A 53 -3.27 9.78 -4.56
C VAL A 53 -4.18 11.01 -4.52
N ILE A 54 -5.42 10.91 -4.02
CA ILE A 54 -6.30 12.09 -3.89
C ILE A 54 -5.77 13.14 -2.91
N GLN A 55 -4.85 12.76 -2.02
CA GLN A 55 -4.19 13.67 -1.07
C GLN A 55 -2.75 14.02 -1.49
N ASP A 56 -2.30 13.54 -2.65
CA ASP A 56 -0.92 13.64 -3.09
C ASP A 56 -0.66 14.98 -3.78
N VAL A 57 0.28 15.75 -3.22
CA VAL A 57 0.69 17.05 -3.76
C VAL A 57 1.27 16.86 -5.16
N GLU A 58 2.04 15.80 -5.40
CA GLU A 58 2.63 15.55 -6.73
C GLU A 58 1.54 15.34 -7.78
N ALA A 59 0.48 14.59 -7.44
CA ALA A 59 -0.66 14.39 -8.33
C ALA A 59 -1.43 15.69 -8.59
N SER A 60 -1.49 16.59 -7.60
CA SER A 60 -2.19 17.89 -7.73
C SER A 60 -1.52 18.84 -8.74
N LEU A 61 -0.22 18.66 -8.98
CA LEU A 61 0.57 19.47 -9.91
C LEU A 61 0.44 19.00 -11.37
N LEU A 62 -0.17 17.83 -11.60
CA LEU A 62 -0.32 17.27 -12.93
C LEU A 62 -1.47 17.95 -13.67
N GLU A 63 -1.21 18.36 -14.91
CA GLU A 63 -2.20 19.06 -15.71
C GLU A 63 -3.15 18.11 -16.44
N SER A 64 -2.62 17.03 -17.01
CA SER A 64 -3.38 16.08 -17.83
C SER A 64 -3.92 14.89 -17.04
N GLU A 65 -5.09 14.42 -17.44
CA GLU A 65 -5.72 13.22 -16.87
C GLU A 65 -4.87 11.96 -17.11
N GLU A 66 -4.21 11.87 -18.27
CA GLU A 66 -3.34 10.75 -18.61
C GLU A 66 -2.09 10.71 -17.71
N ASP A 67 -1.54 11.86 -17.32
CA ASP A 67 -0.43 11.90 -16.37
C ASP A 67 -0.88 11.49 -14.96
N ILE A 68 -2.08 11.89 -14.54
CA ILE A 68 -2.68 11.43 -13.27
C ILE A 68 -2.85 9.90 -13.28
N ILE A 69 -3.30 9.32 -14.39
CA ILE A 69 -3.44 7.85 -14.53
C ILE A 69 -2.07 7.16 -14.43
N LYS A 70 -1.05 7.66 -15.12
CA LYS A 70 0.32 7.11 -15.05
C LYS A 70 0.88 7.20 -13.64
N HIS A 71 0.70 8.35 -12.99
CA HIS A 71 1.12 8.57 -11.60
C HIS A 71 0.41 7.61 -10.65
N PHE A 72 -0.91 7.45 -10.79
CA PHE A 72 -1.68 6.49 -10.02
C PHE A 72 -1.11 5.07 -10.14
N CYS A 73 -0.88 4.60 -11.38
CA CYS A 73 -0.35 3.26 -11.62
C CYS A 73 1.06 3.09 -11.02
N TYR A 74 1.88 4.13 -11.06
CA TYR A 74 3.19 4.14 -10.42
C TYR A 74 3.07 4.05 -8.89
N ARG A 75 2.22 4.87 -8.27
CA ARG A 75 1.97 4.85 -6.82
C ARG A 75 1.40 3.51 -6.36
N TYR A 76 0.49 2.90 -7.12
CA TYR A 76 -0.02 1.56 -6.87
C TYR A 76 1.11 0.53 -6.77
N LYS A 77 1.99 0.48 -7.78
CA LYS A 77 3.13 -0.45 -7.80
C LYS A 77 4.08 -0.20 -6.62
N MET A 78 4.34 1.07 -6.28
CA MET A 78 5.15 1.42 -5.11
C MET A 78 4.53 0.94 -3.79
N ILE A 79 3.22 1.17 -3.60
CA ILE A 79 2.50 0.78 -2.39
C ILE A 79 2.51 -0.74 -2.26
N ALA A 80 2.20 -1.46 -3.34
CA ALA A 80 2.26 -2.92 -3.40
C ALA A 80 3.66 -3.44 -3.05
N PHE A 81 4.72 -2.87 -3.64
CA PHE A 81 6.09 -3.26 -3.34
C PHE A 81 6.45 -3.06 -1.85
N GLN A 82 6.07 -1.93 -1.27
CA GLN A 82 6.28 -1.66 0.15
C GLN A 82 5.54 -2.67 1.04
N ILE A 83 4.30 -3.03 0.70
CA ILE A 83 3.54 -4.04 1.45
C ILE A 83 4.23 -5.41 1.39
N ILE A 84 4.71 -5.82 0.21
CA ILE A 84 5.46 -7.07 0.04
C ILE A 84 6.72 -7.06 0.93
N GLN A 85 7.46 -5.95 0.93
CA GLN A 85 8.67 -5.83 1.74
C GLN A 85 8.39 -5.82 3.24
N ASP A 86 7.41 -5.03 3.68
CA ASP A 86 6.99 -5.00 5.09
C ASP A 86 6.53 -6.41 5.53
N SER A 87 5.84 -7.16 4.66
CA SER A 87 5.40 -8.53 4.93
C SER A 87 6.54 -9.56 4.98
N LYS A 88 7.64 -9.33 4.26
CA LYS A 88 8.85 -10.17 4.33
C LYS A 88 9.60 -9.91 5.63
N GLN A 89 9.82 -8.64 5.97
CA GLN A 89 10.46 -8.24 7.21
C GLN A 89 9.75 -8.83 8.43
N LEU A 90 8.41 -8.78 8.48
CA LEU A 90 7.64 -9.37 9.57
C LEU A 90 7.85 -10.89 9.74
N ARG A 91 8.12 -11.62 8.64
CA ARG A 91 8.40 -13.07 8.69
C ARG A 91 9.85 -13.37 9.08
N GLU A 92 10.76 -12.44 8.81
CA GLU A 92 12.20 -12.59 9.08
C GLU A 92 12.59 -12.15 10.50
N ILE A 93 11.71 -11.45 11.24
CA ILE A 93 11.91 -11.21 12.67
C ILE A 93 11.92 -12.59 13.36
N PRO A 94 13.06 -13.05 13.90
CA PRO A 94 13.09 -14.29 14.65
C PRO A 94 12.20 -14.06 15.84
N TYR A 95 11.20 -14.92 15.99
CA TYR A 95 10.32 -15.06 17.14
C TYR A 95 11.19 -14.98 18.42
N ALA A 96 11.30 -13.77 18.98
CA ALA A 96 12.22 -13.44 20.06
C ALA A 96 11.86 -14.17 21.36
N ASP A 97 10.75 -14.90 21.37
CA ASP A 97 10.22 -15.59 22.53
C ASP A 97 10.95 -16.91 22.84
N TYR A 98 11.68 -17.52 21.89
CA TYR A 98 12.50 -18.71 22.23
C TYR A 98 13.72 -18.37 23.11
N LEU A 99 14.10 -17.09 23.20
CA LEU A 99 15.24 -16.64 24.00
C LEU A 99 14.87 -16.28 25.44
N GLN A 100 13.58 -16.07 25.74
CA GLN A 100 13.13 -15.73 27.09
C GLN A 100 12.85 -16.99 27.94
N THR A 101 12.38 -18.08 27.34
CA THR A 101 12.08 -19.33 28.08
C THR A 101 13.33 -20.14 28.46
N GLN A 102 14.50 -19.87 27.88
CA GLN A 102 15.75 -20.55 28.29
C GLN A 102 16.48 -19.90 29.47
N LYS A 103 16.06 -18.70 29.92
CA LYS A 103 16.70 -18.03 31.07
C LYS A 103 16.05 -18.32 32.42
N GLU A 104 14.86 -18.89 32.47
CA GLU A 104 14.18 -19.21 33.73
C GLU A 104 14.35 -20.68 34.18
N GLY A 105 15.11 -21.51 33.44
CA GLY A 105 15.22 -22.95 33.68
C GLY A 105 16.60 -23.49 34.10
N THR A 106 17.61 -22.64 34.36
CA THR A 106 18.99 -23.13 34.59
C THR A 106 19.64 -22.63 35.89
N GLU A 107 18.84 -22.30 36.90
CA GLU A 107 19.36 -22.04 38.25
C GLU A 107 18.51 -22.80 39.27
N GLU A 108 18.83 -24.08 39.52
CA GLU A 108 18.55 -24.82 40.77
C GLU A 108 19.11 -26.26 40.66
N GLN A 109 20.42 -26.43 40.94
CA GLN A 109 21.00 -27.66 41.49
C GLN A 109 22.15 -27.30 42.45
#